data_AF-A0A9E4YML1-F1
#
_entry.id   AF-A0A9E4YML1-F1
#
_cell.length_a   1.000
_cell.length_b   1.000
_cell.length_c   1.000
_cell.angle_alpha   90.00
_cell.angle_beta   90.00
_cell.angle_gamma   90.00
#
_symmetry.space_group_name_H-M   'P 1'
#
loop_
_entity.id
_entity.type
_entity.pdbx_description
1 polymer ?
#
loop_
_entity_poly.entity_id
_entity_poly.type
_entity_poly.pdbx_seq_one_letter_code
_entity_poly.pdbx_strand_id
1 'polypeptide(L)'
;MDLEKAAALGQPSLVWRAGQERRLRMILEMAGGRERGRVLDNGCGVGVYLERLKPLAKFAVGLEFDRERARVAKARLPAILSGRAEHLPFPDGSLDLILSHEVIEHVDDDRAALAEMVRALRPPSGDAPGGRLMLFAPNRGYPFETHGVYLRGSYHYGNFPFV
;
A
#
# COMPACT_ATOMS: atom_id res chain seq x y z
N MET A 1 -19.95 7.89 7.38
CA MET A 1 -18.58 7.88 6.82
C MET A 1 -17.97 9.22 7.16
N ASP A 2 -16.88 9.21 7.92
CA ASP A 2 -16.16 10.43 8.29
C ASP A 2 -15.37 10.94 7.08
N LEU A 3 -15.82 12.06 6.51
CA LEU A 3 -15.24 12.62 5.27
C LEU A 3 -13.88 13.28 5.52
N GLU A 4 -13.65 13.86 6.70
CA GLU A 4 -12.37 14.48 7.05
C GLU A 4 -11.30 13.41 7.23
N LYS A 5 -11.63 12.33 7.94
CA LYS A 5 -10.74 11.15 8.08
C LYS A 5 -10.44 10.50 6.73
N ALA A 6 -11.42 10.44 5.83
CA ALA A 6 -11.22 9.91 4.48
C ALA A 6 -10.30 10.79 3.61
N ALA A 7 -10.39 12.12 3.74
CA ALA A 7 -9.51 13.04 3.05
C ALA A 7 -8.06 12.95 3.57
N ALA A 8 -7.88 12.80 4.88
CA ALA A 8 -6.56 12.72 5.50
C ALA A 8 -5.86 11.37 5.27
N LEU A 9 -6.58 10.26 5.32
CA LEU A 9 -5.99 8.90 5.37
C LEU A 9 -6.35 8.01 4.17
N GLY A 10 -7.03 8.57 3.17
CA GLY A 10 -7.57 7.82 2.04
C GLY A 10 -8.70 6.84 2.42
N GLN A 11 -9.31 6.27 1.39
CA GLN A 11 -10.32 5.21 1.54
C GLN A 11 -9.77 3.88 1.06
N PRO A 12 -9.80 2.84 1.91
CA PRO A 12 -9.33 1.53 1.49
C PRO A 12 -10.29 0.92 0.46
N SER A 13 -9.73 0.12 -0.45
CA SER A 13 -10.55 -0.72 -1.33
C SER A 13 -11.32 -1.77 -0.52
N LEU A 14 -12.65 -1.62 -0.45
CA LEU A 14 -13.53 -2.56 0.25
C LEU A 14 -13.97 -3.74 -0.63
N VAL A 15 -13.92 -3.59 -1.95
CA VAL A 15 -14.39 -4.58 -2.91
C VAL A 15 -13.27 -4.91 -3.91
N TRP A 16 -13.07 -6.21 -4.15
CA TRP A 16 -12.15 -6.66 -5.18
C TRP A 16 -12.80 -6.57 -6.57
N ARG A 17 -12.18 -5.83 -7.48
CA ARG A 17 -12.65 -5.66 -8.86
C ARG A 17 -11.48 -5.79 -9.84
N ALA A 18 -11.79 -5.64 -11.13
CA ALA A 18 -10.80 -5.77 -12.21
C ALA A 18 -9.57 -4.84 -12.05
N GLY A 19 -9.73 -3.68 -11.41
CA GLY A 19 -8.61 -2.76 -11.13
C GLY A 19 -7.61 -3.35 -10.14
N GLN A 20 -8.09 -3.89 -9.03
CA GLN A 20 -7.27 -4.54 -8.02
C GLN A 20 -6.62 -5.82 -8.55
N GLU A 21 -7.36 -6.59 -9.37
CA GLU A 21 -6.84 -7.78 -10.06
C GLU A 21 -5.66 -7.44 -10.98
N ARG A 22 -5.82 -6.41 -11.81
CA ARG A 22 -4.73 -5.92 -12.67
C ARG A 22 -3.52 -5.46 -11.86
N ARG A 23 -3.75 -4.72 -10.76
CA ARG A 23 -2.68 -4.27 -9.87
C ARG A 23 -1.96 -5.45 -9.21
N LEU A 24 -2.70 -6.46 -8.72
CA LEU A 24 -2.10 -7.67 -8.17
C LEU A 24 -1.23 -8.39 -9.21
N ARG A 25 -1.70 -8.53 -10.45
CA ARG A 25 -0.91 -9.16 -11.51
C ARG A 25 0.42 -8.43 -11.73
N MET A 26 0.40 -7.10 -11.83
CA MET A 26 1.61 -6.30 -11.96
C MET A 26 2.56 -6.51 -10.77
N ILE A 27 2.02 -6.59 -9.55
CA ILE A 27 2.81 -6.86 -8.34
C ILE A 27 3.49 -8.23 -8.41
N LEU A 28 2.73 -9.27 -8.74
CA LEU A 28 3.27 -10.64 -8.80
C LEU A 28 4.34 -10.79 -9.90
N GLU A 29 4.12 -10.17 -11.05
CA GLU A 29 5.09 -10.14 -12.15
C GLU A 29 6.37 -9.39 -11.74
N MET A 30 6.22 -8.19 -11.19
CA MET A 30 7.35 -7.33 -10.86
C MET A 30 8.07 -7.74 -9.57
N ALA A 31 7.48 -8.58 -8.73
CA ALA A 31 8.11 -9.00 -7.48
C ALA A 31 9.29 -9.94 -7.74
N GLY A 32 9.26 -10.67 -8.86
CA GLY A 32 10.37 -11.52 -9.30
C GLY A 32 10.72 -12.58 -8.27
N GLY A 33 9.71 -13.20 -7.63
CA GLY A 33 9.86 -14.24 -6.62
C GLY A 33 9.91 -13.74 -5.18
N ARG A 34 10.06 -12.43 -4.93
CA ARG A 34 10.12 -11.85 -3.58
C ARG A 34 8.79 -11.92 -2.84
N GLU A 35 7.69 -12.03 -3.57
CA GLU A 35 6.35 -12.26 -3.02
C GLU A 35 6.24 -13.58 -2.25
N ARG A 36 7.15 -14.54 -2.49
CA ARG A 36 7.24 -15.80 -1.75
C ARG A 36 8.03 -15.69 -0.43
N GLY A 37 8.66 -14.54 -0.19
CA GLY A 37 9.49 -14.29 0.99
C GLY A 37 8.71 -13.74 2.18
N ARG A 38 9.36 -12.81 2.90
CA ARG A 38 8.78 -12.00 3.98
C ARG A 38 8.24 -10.71 3.39
N VAL A 39 6.91 -10.56 3.44
CA VAL A 39 6.16 -9.47 2.78
C VAL A 39 5.55 -8.53 3.81
N LEU A 40 5.71 -7.24 3.60
CA LEU A 40 4.97 -6.19 4.30
C LEU A 40 3.99 -5.49 3.34
N ASP A 41 2.74 -5.41 3.74
CA ASP A 41 1.73 -4.51 3.15
C ASP A 41 1.66 -3.24 4.02
N ASN A 42 2.42 -2.21 3.66
CA ASN A 42 2.50 -0.93 4.39
C ASN A 42 1.29 -0.06 4.05
N GLY A 43 0.51 0.33 5.06
CA GLY A 43 -0.79 0.97 4.89
C GLY A 43 -1.84 0.01 4.34
N CYS A 44 -1.93 -1.19 4.92
CA CYS A 44 -2.73 -2.29 4.36
C CYS A 44 -4.25 -2.03 4.36
N GLY A 45 -4.73 -0.99 5.06
CA GLY A 45 -6.15 -0.70 5.16
C GLY A 45 -6.90 -1.84 5.83
N VAL A 46 -7.87 -2.40 5.10
CA VAL A 46 -8.62 -3.59 5.53
C VAL A 46 -7.92 -4.91 5.16
N GLY A 47 -6.74 -4.87 4.57
CA GLY A 47 -5.87 -6.02 4.27
C GLY A 47 -6.22 -6.82 3.01
N VAL A 48 -6.86 -6.20 2.01
CA VAL A 48 -7.26 -6.92 0.78
C VAL A 48 -6.09 -7.46 -0.02
N TYR A 49 -4.97 -6.75 -0.12
CA TYR A 49 -3.77 -7.27 -0.80
C TYR A 49 -3.08 -8.32 0.05
N LEU A 50 -2.90 -8.05 1.35
CA LEU A 50 -2.38 -9.01 2.31
C LEU A 50 -3.08 -10.39 2.25
N GLU A 51 -4.41 -10.43 2.16
CA GLU A 51 -5.21 -11.66 2.04
C GLU A 51 -4.78 -12.55 0.86
N ARG A 52 -4.36 -11.94 -0.26
CA ARG A 52 -3.99 -12.64 -1.50
C ARG A 52 -2.52 -12.99 -1.57
N LEU A 53 -1.68 -12.24 -0.86
CA LEU A 53 -0.24 -12.51 -0.77
C LEU A 53 0.07 -13.58 0.27
N LYS A 54 -0.72 -13.64 1.35
CA LYS A 54 -0.51 -14.58 2.46
C LYS A 54 -0.39 -16.06 2.01
N PRO A 55 -1.17 -16.60 1.06
CA PRO A 55 -1.01 -17.98 0.59
C PRO A 55 0.28 -18.22 -0.22
N LEU A 56 0.91 -17.16 -0.73
CA LEU A 56 2.12 -17.23 -1.56
C LEU A 56 3.39 -17.02 -0.74
N ALA A 57 3.31 -16.18 0.29
CA ALA A 57 4.44 -15.72 1.08
C ALA A 57 4.82 -16.70 2.20
N LYS A 58 6.12 -16.83 2.47
CA LYS A 58 6.63 -17.47 3.69
C LYS A 58 6.11 -16.77 4.94
N PHE A 59 6.01 -15.44 4.89
CA PHE A 59 5.43 -14.62 5.94
C PHE A 59 4.85 -13.36 5.32
N ALA A 60 3.64 -12.97 5.73
CA ALA A 60 3.02 -11.73 5.28
C ALA A 60 2.37 -11.01 6.46
N VAL A 61 2.63 -9.72 6.58
CA VAL A 61 2.10 -8.85 7.63
C VAL A 61 1.63 -7.53 7.04
N GLY A 62 0.55 -6.99 7.58
CA GLY A 62 0.07 -5.64 7.26
C GLY A 62 0.42 -4.64 8.36
N LEU A 63 0.72 -3.41 7.98
CA LEU A 63 0.84 -2.27 8.91
C LEU A 63 -0.27 -1.26 8.60
N GLU A 64 -0.98 -0.79 9.62
CA GLU A 64 -2.03 0.21 9.48
C GLU A 64 -1.90 1.32 10.53
N PHE A 65 -1.94 2.57 10.07
CA PHE A 65 -1.82 3.76 10.91
C PHE A 65 -3.05 3.97 11.78
N ASP A 66 -4.25 3.84 11.19
CA ASP A 66 -5.51 4.04 11.89
C ASP A 66 -5.82 2.84 12.81
N ARG A 67 -5.69 3.05 14.12
CA ARG A 67 -5.90 2.00 15.14
C ARG A 67 -7.25 1.31 15.04
N GLU A 68 -8.30 2.06 14.72
CA GLU A 68 -9.65 1.52 14.57
C GLU A 68 -9.73 0.59 13.35
N ARG A 69 -9.28 1.05 12.19
CA ARG A 69 -9.18 0.24 10.96
C ARG A 69 -8.30 -0.98 11.16
N ALA A 70 -7.16 -0.83 11.82
CA ALA A 70 -6.27 -1.94 12.18
C ALA A 70 -7.01 -2.98 13.04
N ARG A 71 -7.76 -2.54 14.05
CA ARG A 71 -8.57 -3.44 14.92
C ARG A 71 -9.60 -4.23 14.12
N VAL A 72 -10.33 -3.56 13.23
CA VAL A 72 -11.35 -4.19 12.36
C VAL A 72 -10.70 -5.18 11.40
N ALA A 73 -9.62 -4.77 10.73
CA ALA A 73 -8.91 -5.62 9.79
C ALA A 73 -8.31 -6.85 10.47
N LYS A 74 -7.77 -6.69 11.69
CA LYS A 74 -7.17 -7.77 12.49
C LYS A 74 -8.16 -8.88 12.87
N ALA A 75 -9.45 -8.55 12.99
CA ALA A 75 -10.50 -9.55 13.23
C ALA A 75 -10.63 -10.56 12.09
N ARG A 76 -10.29 -10.15 10.85
CA ARG A 76 -10.28 -11.02 9.66
C ARG A 76 -8.88 -11.56 9.35
N LEU A 77 -7.85 -10.74 9.54
CA LEU A 77 -6.45 -11.06 9.22
C LEU A 77 -5.57 -10.81 10.46
N PRO A 78 -5.31 -11.83 11.29
CA PRO A 78 -4.59 -11.65 12.56
C PRO A 78 -3.18 -11.06 12.44
N ALA A 79 -2.56 -11.16 11.26
CA ALA A 79 -1.22 -10.63 10.95
C ALA A 79 -1.25 -9.15 10.55
N ILE A 80 -1.95 -8.32 11.33
CA ILE A 80 -2.00 -6.86 11.16
C ILE A 80 -1.48 -6.18 12.42
N LEU A 81 -0.54 -5.26 12.21
CA LEU A 81 0.07 -4.41 13.22
C LEU A 81 -0.47 -2.99 13.07
N SER A 82 -0.66 -2.30 14.20
CA SER A 82 -0.87 -0.85 14.16
C SER A 82 0.47 -0.16 14.32
N GLY A 83 0.77 0.81 13.45
CA GLY A 83 2.03 1.54 13.50
C GLY A 83 2.18 2.52 12.34
N ARG A 84 3.32 3.19 12.34
CA ARG A 84 3.65 4.30 11.45
C ARG A 84 4.63 3.85 10.37
N ALA A 85 4.45 4.32 9.13
CA ALA A 85 5.38 3.99 8.05
C ALA A 85 6.78 4.61 8.29
N GLU A 86 6.82 5.71 9.03
CA GLU A 86 8.03 6.44 9.42
C GLU A 86 8.82 5.73 10.54
N HIS A 87 8.26 4.68 11.16
CA HIS A 87 8.90 3.88 12.21
C HIS A 87 8.45 2.41 12.12
N LEU A 88 9.05 1.67 11.20
CA LEU A 88 8.68 0.29 10.93
C LEU A 88 9.18 -0.65 12.04
N PRO A 89 8.31 -1.51 12.62
CA PRO A 89 8.68 -2.43 13.69
C PRO A 89 9.41 -3.69 13.15
N PHE A 90 10.30 -3.51 12.18
CA PHE A 90 11.04 -4.57 11.51
C PHE A 90 12.55 -4.30 11.57
N PRO A 91 13.38 -5.32 11.80
CA PRO A 91 14.83 -5.18 11.74
C PRO A 91 15.32 -4.79 10.34
N ASP A 92 16.52 -4.25 10.27
CA ASP A 92 17.23 -3.97 9.02
C ASP A 92 17.35 -5.24 8.18
N GLY A 93 17.15 -5.11 6.86
CA GLY A 93 17.37 -6.21 5.92
C GLY A 93 16.44 -7.42 6.09
N SER A 94 15.32 -7.27 6.80
CA SER A 94 14.46 -8.37 7.21
C SER A 94 13.30 -8.68 6.26
N LEU A 95 13.03 -7.83 5.26
CA LEU A 95 11.91 -7.97 4.34
C LEU A 95 12.38 -8.21 2.90
N ASP A 96 11.66 -9.08 2.20
CA ASP A 96 11.93 -9.42 0.81
C ASP A 96 11.09 -8.55 -0.15
N LEU A 97 9.86 -8.21 0.24
CA LEU A 97 8.94 -7.35 -0.50
C LEU A 97 8.21 -6.40 0.44
N ILE A 98 8.15 -5.12 0.08
CA ILE A 98 7.27 -4.13 0.71
C ILE A 98 6.35 -3.58 -0.36
N LEU A 99 5.05 -3.59 -0.08
CA LEU A 99 4.03 -2.88 -0.86
C LEU A 99 3.62 -1.62 -0.11
N SER A 100 3.44 -0.51 -0.82
CA SER A 100 2.88 0.73 -0.28
C SER A 100 1.91 1.30 -1.30
N HIS A 101 0.60 1.15 -1.06
CA HIS A 101 -0.45 1.43 -2.04
C HIS A 101 -1.35 2.59 -1.62
N GLU A 102 -1.16 3.75 -2.25
CA GLU A 102 -1.90 4.98 -1.94
C GLU A 102 -1.74 5.34 -0.43
N VAL A 103 -0.48 5.52 -0.01
CA VAL A 103 -0.09 5.69 1.40
C VAL A 103 0.90 6.83 1.57
N ILE A 104 1.90 6.93 0.68
CA ILE A 104 3.01 7.87 0.85
C ILE A 104 2.56 9.33 0.78
N GLU A 105 1.43 9.59 0.12
CA GLU A 105 0.80 10.90 0.04
C GLU A 105 0.04 11.29 1.34
N HIS A 106 -0.12 10.35 2.27
CA HIS A 106 -0.86 10.51 3.52
C HIS A 106 0.03 10.48 4.77
N VAL A 107 1.34 10.20 4.64
CA VAL A 107 2.27 10.18 5.78
C VAL A 107 2.71 11.60 6.17
N ASP A 108 3.20 11.77 7.40
CA ASP A 108 3.67 13.08 7.87
C ASP A 108 5.04 13.43 7.25
N ASP A 109 5.89 12.42 7.03
CA ASP A 109 7.22 12.57 6.42
C ASP A 109 7.47 11.42 5.41
N ASP A 110 7.37 11.73 4.12
CA ASP A 110 7.55 10.79 3.03
C ASP A 110 8.99 10.28 2.91
N ARG A 111 9.99 11.11 3.23
CA ARG A 111 11.40 10.72 3.23
C ARG A 111 11.69 9.75 4.35
N ALA A 112 11.19 10.01 5.56
CA ALA A 112 11.36 9.11 6.69
C ALA A 112 10.68 7.76 6.43
N ALA A 113 9.45 7.76 5.88
CA ALA A 113 8.76 6.54 5.50
C ALA A 113 9.53 5.72 4.45
N LEU A 114 10.04 6.37 3.40
CA LEU A 114 10.87 5.72 2.38
C LEU A 114 12.18 5.19 2.96
N ALA A 115 12.84 5.94 3.84
CA ALA A 115 14.07 5.52 4.48
C ALA A 115 13.86 4.25 5.32
N GLU A 116 12.79 4.18 6.10
CA GLU A 116 12.44 2.98 6.88
C GLU A 116 12.10 1.78 6.00
N MET A 117 11.32 1.99 4.94
CA MET A 117 11.02 0.92 3.97
C MET A 117 12.31 0.38 3.33
N VAL A 118 13.23 1.26 2.92
CA VAL A 118 14.52 0.84 2.36
C VAL A 118 15.39 0.15 3.40
N ARG A 119 15.47 0.65 4.64
CA ARG A 119 16.22 0.03 5.75
C ARG A 119 15.76 -1.40 6.01
N ALA A 120 14.44 -1.61 6.04
CA ALA A 120 13.86 -2.91 6.33
C ALA A 120 14.03 -3.92 5.17
N LEU A 121 14.25 -3.47 3.93
CA LEU A 121 14.48 -4.35 2.80
C LEU A 121 15.85 -5.02 2.85
N ARG A 122 15.86 -6.33 2.57
CA ARG A 122 17.08 -7.13 2.45
C ARG A 122 18.04 -6.50 1.43
N PRO A 123 19.32 -6.27 1.76
CA PRO A 123 20.28 -5.81 0.76
C PRO A 123 20.57 -6.91 -0.27
N PRO A 124 21.10 -6.56 -1.46
CA PRO A 124 21.68 -7.56 -2.37
C PRO A 124 22.87 -8.26 -1.72
N SER A 125 23.12 -9.51 -2.11
CA SER A 125 24.22 -10.32 -1.57
C SER A 125 24.81 -11.21 -2.66
N GLY A 126 26.04 -10.91 -3.10
CA GLY A 126 26.62 -11.56 -4.26
C GLY A 126 25.74 -11.39 -5.50
N ASP A 127 25.43 -12.48 -6.19
CA ASP A 127 24.54 -12.49 -7.35
C ASP A 127 23.04 -12.50 -6.97
N ALA A 128 22.71 -12.70 -5.69
CA ALA A 128 21.33 -12.71 -5.24
C ALA A 128 20.81 -11.28 -5.12
N PRO A 129 19.68 -10.94 -5.78
CA PRO A 129 19.21 -9.58 -5.77
C PRO A 129 18.57 -9.24 -4.41
N GLY A 130 18.62 -7.97 -4.02
CA GLY A 130 18.04 -7.46 -2.77
C GLY A 130 16.51 -7.53 -2.76
N GLY A 131 15.90 -7.06 -1.68
CA GLY A 131 14.46 -6.89 -1.55
C GLY A 131 13.91 -5.83 -2.51
N ARG A 132 12.58 -5.70 -2.58
CA ARG A 132 11.92 -4.76 -3.49
C ARG A 132 10.84 -3.97 -2.79
N LEU A 133 10.83 -2.66 -3.02
CA LEU A 133 9.71 -1.78 -2.70
C LEU A 133 8.84 -1.63 -3.95
N MET A 134 7.52 -1.78 -3.80
CA MET A 134 6.55 -1.39 -4.81
C MET A 134 5.63 -0.32 -4.27
N LEU A 135 5.65 0.83 -4.92
CA LEU A 135 4.91 2.00 -4.50
C LEU A 135 3.90 2.37 -5.57
N PHE A 136 2.64 2.53 -5.17
CA PHE A 136 1.58 3.15 -5.97
C PHE A 136 1.16 4.41 -5.24
N ALA A 137 1.13 5.52 -5.95
CA ALA A 137 0.71 6.81 -5.41
C ALA A 137 0.09 7.65 -6.53
N PRO A 138 -0.71 8.67 -6.20
CA PRO A 138 -1.27 9.59 -7.16
C PRO A 138 -0.16 10.30 -7.94
N ASN A 139 -0.30 10.28 -9.27
CA ASN A 139 0.59 11.05 -10.13
C ASN A 139 0.02 12.47 -10.29
N ARG A 140 0.58 13.45 -9.58
CA ARG A 140 0.20 14.86 -9.68
C ARG A 140 0.27 15.41 -11.11
N GLY A 141 1.16 14.88 -11.94
CA GLY A 141 1.31 15.29 -13.34
C GLY A 141 0.40 14.55 -14.32
N TYR A 142 -0.49 13.68 -13.83
CA TYR A 142 -1.41 12.96 -14.70
C TYR A 142 -2.46 13.94 -15.26
N PRO A 143 -2.61 14.05 -16.59
CA PRO A 143 -3.39 15.13 -17.19
C PRO A 143 -4.90 14.91 -17.13
N PHE A 144 -5.40 13.91 -16.40
CA PHE A 144 -6.81 13.60 -16.30
C PHE A 144 -7.25 13.39 -14.85
N GLU A 145 -8.33 14.04 -14.43
CA GLU A 145 -9.08 13.63 -13.24
C GLU A 145 -9.94 12.41 -13.60
N THR A 146 -9.70 11.27 -12.95
CA THR A 146 -10.37 9.98 -13.22
C THR A 146 -11.53 9.68 -12.27
N HIS A 147 -11.67 10.49 -11.22
CA HIS A 147 -12.69 10.34 -10.17
C HIS A 147 -13.91 11.23 -10.40
N GLY A 148 -13.99 11.91 -11.55
CA GLY A 148 -15.04 12.87 -11.86
C GLY A 148 -14.82 14.25 -11.23
N VAL A 149 -15.57 15.24 -11.70
CA VAL A 149 -15.41 16.65 -11.31
C VAL A 149 -16.75 17.27 -10.95
N TYR A 150 -16.74 18.20 -10.00
CA TYR A 150 -17.90 19.06 -9.74
C TYR A 150 -17.82 20.29 -10.65
N LEU A 151 -18.73 20.37 -11.63
CA LEU A 151 -18.87 21.54 -12.51
C LEU A 151 -20.19 22.22 -12.20
N ARG A 152 -20.12 23.51 -11.80
CA ARG A 152 -21.29 24.33 -11.49
C ARG A 152 -22.25 23.65 -10.49
N GLY A 153 -21.68 23.00 -9.46
CA GLY A 153 -22.44 22.33 -8.41
C GLY A 153 -23.02 20.96 -8.79
N SER A 154 -22.78 20.46 -10.00
CA SER A 154 -23.18 19.11 -10.44
C SER A 154 -21.97 18.19 -10.55
N TYR A 155 -22.08 16.95 -10.07
CA TYR A 155 -21.02 15.95 -10.19
C TYR A 155 -21.08 15.27 -11.56
N HIS A 156 -19.95 15.26 -12.26
CA HIS A 156 -19.79 14.59 -13.55
C HIS A 156 -18.72 13.50 -13.42
N TYR A 157 -19.12 12.23 -13.56
CA TYR A 157 -18.20 11.10 -13.58
C TYR A 157 -17.57 10.91 -14.97
N GLY A 158 -16.26 10.70 -15.04
CA GLY A 158 -15.54 10.50 -16.28
C GLY A 158 -14.07 10.90 -16.18
N ASN A 159 -13.35 10.83 -17.30
CA ASN A 159 -11.97 11.30 -17.41
C ASN A 159 -11.98 12.75 -17.89
N PHE A 160 -11.65 13.70 -17.02
CA PHE A 160 -11.65 15.13 -17.34
C PHE A 160 -10.22 15.64 -17.53
N PRO A 161 -9.84 16.13 -18.72
CA PRO A 161 -8.49 16.61 -18.95
C PRO A 161 -8.23 17.92 -18.21
N PHE A 162 -7.09 18.01 -17.52
CA PHE A 162 -6.52 19.22 -16.89
C PHE A 162 -7.41 19.90 -15.83
N VAL A 163 -8.16 19.10 -15.07
CA VAL A 163 -8.99 19.57 -13.96
C VAL A 163 -8.40 19.09 -12.64
#